data_AF-A0AAW1NLB4-F1
#
_entry.id   AF-A0AAW1NLB4-F1
#
_cell.length_a   1.000
_cell.length_b   1.000
_cell.length_c   1.000
_cell.angle_alpha   90.00
_cell.angle_beta   90.00
_cell.angle_gamma   90.00
#
_symmetry.space_group_name_H-M   'P 1'
#
loop_
_entity.id
_entity.type
_entity.pdbx_description
1 polymer ?
#
loop_
_entity_poly.entity_id
_entity_poly.type
_entity_poly.pdbx_seq_one_letter_code
_entity_poly.pdbx_strand_id
1 'polypeptide(L)'
;MVSKIAFILYALCATCALTFARAKSPEQALKILINPGPTYSHWLPVIKISRELEARGHSLKYLYSSDLEDLTEKYAIPFNNRISFKCTSPVADFVNAVMKLKAEGREGEMMTTLMDMHSGFSKGAIEDESSTATIRDWGPDLVFFDAALPAAAPVADLLQIPHAAIHVFPPMGSFFNFAAGTSTAPSLIPNFPGWVKQPMSLLDRAKNLINWVLGIVVIRAFDHAYSPMWTQHGMPHLGYIKSLHNTAAMIYQGDWAYVPALPMSPHAHVLGSFTAEPAKALQGNLGAFCDSASSVIYVCSGSSAVPDIHMLGGVHKALTHLATTVSVVWKLTAGDQALLKQHELSIPKNVFVTEFAPQNDVLGHPSLKAFVTQGGSNSILEGLYHGAPMIVIPLAHQISRTMRAERWTPVQKAASVIEHAVLLVLALSVAQAFQLSEERIVFQTEWGDLQLALYPEVAPETVAHILQLARLGGYNSNHFFRVDKGFVAQTADVASGRTQALNAQQKAEEEKRVPLEVRKDVKHDRRGLLSMARYDDPNSGGSSFSITLGPAPHLDMQYTIFGEVTDGLPTLAKFEEMPTTKSGIFVMPAQRVEIRSSYVYRPDAQVKLAHR
;
A
#
# COMPACT_ATOMS: atom_id res chain seq x y z
N MET A 1 35.73 -33.51 -32.70
CA MET A 1 34.61 -33.04 -31.85
C MET A 1 34.91 -31.67 -31.21
N VAL A 2 36.10 -31.48 -30.63
CA VAL A 2 36.52 -30.22 -29.98
C VAL A 2 36.52 -29.00 -30.92
N SER A 3 36.91 -29.13 -32.19
CA SER A 3 36.93 -27.99 -33.14
C SER A 3 35.55 -27.51 -33.58
N LYS A 4 34.54 -28.39 -33.63
CA LYS A 4 33.16 -28.01 -33.95
C LYS A 4 32.49 -27.26 -32.79
N ILE A 5 32.80 -27.65 -31.55
CA ILE A 5 32.28 -26.97 -30.34
C ILE A 5 32.93 -25.57 -30.21
N ALA A 6 34.24 -25.46 -30.46
CA ALA A 6 34.92 -24.17 -30.48
C ALA A 6 34.37 -23.24 -31.56
N PHE A 7 34.06 -23.75 -32.76
CA PHE A 7 33.47 -22.95 -33.84
C PHE A 7 32.04 -22.50 -33.52
N ILE A 8 31.23 -23.36 -32.88
CA ILE A 8 29.88 -23.00 -32.43
C ILE A 8 29.92 -21.95 -31.31
N LEU A 9 30.85 -22.09 -30.34
CA LEU A 9 31.05 -21.10 -29.29
C LEU A 9 31.56 -19.77 -29.84
N TYR A 10 32.47 -19.81 -30.81
CA TYR A 10 32.97 -18.59 -31.47
C TYR A 10 31.90 -17.92 -32.33
N ALA A 11 31.07 -18.72 -33.04
CA ALA A 11 29.94 -18.22 -33.78
C ALA A 11 28.86 -17.62 -32.86
N LEU A 12 28.59 -18.23 -31.70
CA LEU A 12 27.70 -17.70 -30.65
C LEU A 12 28.26 -16.42 -30.02
N CYS A 13 29.56 -16.36 -29.69
CA CYS A 13 30.20 -15.15 -29.21
C CYS A 13 30.21 -14.04 -30.28
N ALA A 14 30.40 -14.38 -31.55
CA ALA A 14 30.34 -13.43 -32.66
C ALA A 14 28.90 -12.96 -32.94
N THR A 15 27.89 -13.82 -32.79
CA THR A 15 26.48 -13.39 -32.87
C THR A 15 26.09 -12.53 -31.68
N CYS A 16 26.54 -12.87 -30.46
CA CYS A 16 26.38 -12.01 -29.28
C CYS A 16 27.08 -10.65 -29.47
N ALA A 17 28.31 -10.64 -29.97
CA ALA A 17 29.06 -9.41 -30.26
C ALA A 17 28.41 -8.60 -31.40
N LEU A 18 27.81 -9.23 -32.40
CA LEU A 18 27.06 -8.57 -33.48
C LEU A 18 25.68 -8.06 -33.01
N THR A 19 25.04 -8.71 -32.03
CA THR A 19 23.84 -8.17 -31.36
C THR A 19 24.18 -6.99 -30.44
N PHE A 20 25.35 -6.99 -29.79
CA PHE A 20 25.84 -5.84 -29.02
C PHE A 20 26.36 -4.71 -29.92
N ALA A 21 26.94 -5.01 -31.08
CA ALA A 21 27.37 -4.01 -32.06
C ALA A 21 26.22 -3.40 -32.87
N ARG A 22 25.03 -4.02 -32.85
CA ARG A 22 23.77 -3.44 -33.36
C ARG A 22 23.01 -2.57 -32.35
N ALA A 23 23.48 -2.46 -31.09
CA ALA A 23 22.89 -1.59 -30.07
C ALA A 23 23.33 -0.11 -30.20
N LYS A 24 23.43 0.38 -31.44
CA LYS A 24 23.48 1.82 -31.76
C LYS A 24 22.45 2.16 -32.84
N SER A 25 21.25 1.56 -32.75
CA SER A 25 20.06 2.26 -33.21
C SER A 25 19.82 3.45 -32.29
N PRO A 26 19.24 4.58 -32.76
CA PRO A 26 18.73 5.59 -31.83
C PRO A 26 17.78 4.85 -30.88
N GLU A 27 18.02 4.88 -29.57
CA GLU A 27 17.03 4.40 -28.61
C GLU A 27 15.72 5.12 -28.98
N GLN A 28 14.67 4.35 -29.27
CA GLN A 28 13.37 4.94 -29.55
C GLN A 28 13.00 5.75 -28.31
N ALA A 29 12.90 7.06 -28.46
CA ALA A 29 12.58 7.97 -27.37
C ALA A 29 11.20 7.61 -26.81
N LEU A 30 11.19 6.82 -25.74
CA LEU A 30 9.95 6.42 -25.05
C LEU A 30 9.33 7.61 -24.32
N LYS A 31 8.01 7.62 -24.26
CA LYS A 31 7.20 8.41 -23.34
C LYS A 31 7.00 7.61 -22.06
N ILE A 32 7.57 8.07 -20.95
CA ILE A 32 7.51 7.34 -19.68
C ILE A 32 6.73 8.16 -18.65
N LEU A 33 5.67 7.58 -18.11
CA LEU A 33 4.91 8.15 -17.01
C LEU A 33 5.57 7.76 -15.69
N ILE A 34 6.10 8.74 -14.97
CA ILE A 34 6.79 8.56 -13.70
C ILE A 34 5.80 8.75 -12.54
N ASN A 35 5.76 7.80 -11.62
CA ASN A 35 5.07 7.93 -10.34
C ASN A 35 6.10 7.84 -9.18
N PRO A 36 6.51 8.99 -8.62
CA PRO A 36 7.65 9.06 -7.70
C PRO A 36 7.36 8.67 -6.24
N GLY A 37 6.13 8.26 -5.92
CA GLY A 37 5.76 7.90 -4.56
C GLY A 37 5.26 9.05 -3.69
N PRO A 38 4.93 8.77 -2.41
CA PRO A 38 4.13 9.65 -1.57
C PRO A 38 4.96 10.63 -0.72
N THR A 39 6.28 10.45 -0.63
CA THR A 39 7.12 11.24 0.29
C THR A 39 8.47 11.61 -0.32
N TYR A 40 9.10 12.64 0.24
CA TYR A 40 10.41 13.14 -0.21
C TYR A 40 11.48 12.05 -0.38
N SER A 41 11.56 11.07 0.54
CA SER A 41 12.58 10.03 0.49
C SER A 41 12.41 9.05 -0.68
N HIS A 42 11.19 8.96 -1.24
CA HIS A 42 10.87 8.16 -2.42
C HIS A 42 11.10 8.95 -3.71
N TRP A 43 10.82 10.26 -3.69
CA TRP A 43 11.07 11.13 -4.83
C TRP A 43 12.54 11.20 -5.20
N LEU A 44 13.45 11.36 -4.23
CA LEU A 44 14.88 11.51 -4.52
C LEU A 44 15.46 10.42 -5.45
N PRO A 45 15.34 9.12 -5.15
CA PRO A 45 15.86 8.07 -6.04
C PRO A 45 15.11 8.01 -7.38
N VAL A 46 13.78 8.18 -7.39
CA VAL A 46 13.02 8.16 -8.64
C VAL A 46 13.45 9.30 -9.56
N ILE A 47 13.58 10.52 -9.03
CA ILE A 47 13.99 11.70 -9.80
C ILE A 47 15.38 11.54 -10.40
N LYS A 48 16.34 10.93 -9.67
CA LYS A 48 17.68 10.65 -10.22
C LYS A 48 17.60 9.75 -11.45
N ILE A 49 16.80 8.69 -11.38
CA ILE A 49 16.55 7.79 -12.52
C ILE A 49 15.84 8.55 -13.64
N SER A 50 14.83 9.37 -13.31
CA SER A 50 14.10 10.19 -14.29
C SER A 50 15.03 11.12 -15.06
N ARG A 51 15.95 11.82 -14.39
CA ARG A 51 16.90 12.72 -15.06
C ARG A 51 17.86 11.97 -15.99
N GLU A 52 18.30 10.77 -15.60
CA GLU A 52 19.12 9.92 -16.47
C GLU A 52 18.32 9.44 -17.70
N LEU A 53 17.03 9.10 -17.54
CA LEU A 53 16.16 8.75 -18.65
C LEU A 53 15.93 9.95 -19.59
N GLU A 54 15.70 11.15 -19.05
CA GLU A 54 15.61 12.40 -19.85
C GLU A 54 16.91 12.65 -20.63
N ALA A 55 18.07 12.47 -20.00
CA ALA A 55 19.38 12.66 -20.64
C ALA A 55 19.62 11.68 -21.80
N ARG A 56 18.98 10.50 -21.77
CA ARG A 56 18.98 9.51 -22.86
C ARG A 56 17.96 9.80 -23.96
N GLY A 57 17.18 10.88 -23.81
CA GLY A 57 16.23 11.33 -24.83
C GLY A 57 14.79 10.87 -24.60
N HIS A 58 14.46 10.25 -23.46
CA HIS A 58 13.09 9.89 -23.13
C HIS A 58 12.25 11.12 -22.75
N SER A 59 10.97 11.09 -23.10
CA SER A 59 10.01 12.13 -22.73
C SER A 59 9.29 11.72 -21.45
N LEU A 60 9.35 12.54 -20.40
CA LEU A 60 8.77 12.20 -19.11
C LEU A 60 7.58 13.08 -18.75
N LYS A 61 6.57 12.47 -18.12
CA LYS A 61 5.55 13.17 -17.32
C LYS A 61 5.47 12.54 -15.95
N TYR A 62 5.08 13.32 -14.95
CA TYR A 62 5.04 12.92 -13.55
C TYR A 62 3.59 12.91 -13.07
N LEU A 63 3.12 11.75 -12.62
CA LEU A 63 1.80 11.56 -12.00
C LEU A 63 1.94 11.62 -10.47
N TYR A 64 1.26 12.57 -9.83
CA TYR A 64 1.38 12.78 -8.38
C TYR A 64 0.11 13.40 -7.75
N SER A 65 -0.03 13.27 -6.42
CA SER A 65 -1.09 13.97 -5.69
C SER A 65 -0.83 15.47 -5.66
N SER A 66 -1.86 16.29 -5.87
CA SER A 66 -1.78 17.75 -5.71
C SER A 66 -1.36 18.22 -4.31
N ASP A 67 -1.45 17.33 -3.30
CA ASP A 67 -0.91 17.59 -1.96
C ASP A 67 0.64 17.63 -1.91
N LEU A 68 1.31 17.25 -3.00
CA LEU A 68 2.77 17.16 -3.13
C LEU A 68 3.33 18.13 -4.18
N GLU A 69 2.60 19.21 -4.50
CA GLU A 69 3.03 20.20 -5.49
C GLU A 69 4.38 20.84 -5.14
N ASP A 70 4.64 21.05 -3.85
CA ASP A 70 5.90 21.58 -3.32
C ASP A 70 7.12 20.75 -3.73
N LEU A 71 6.97 19.42 -3.85
CA LEU A 71 8.04 18.54 -4.32
C LEU A 71 8.34 18.74 -5.81
N THR A 72 7.34 19.04 -6.63
CA THR A 72 7.58 19.33 -8.05
C THR A 72 8.36 20.61 -8.25
N GLU A 73 8.12 21.63 -7.41
CA GLU A 73 8.87 22.87 -7.41
C GLU A 73 10.30 22.63 -6.93
N LYS A 74 10.46 21.90 -5.82
CA LYS A 74 11.77 21.54 -5.25
C LYS A 74 12.68 20.84 -6.26
N TYR A 75 12.12 19.92 -7.05
CA TYR A 75 12.89 19.17 -8.07
C TYR A 75 12.87 19.82 -9.46
N ALA A 76 12.34 21.04 -9.57
CA ALA A 76 12.24 21.80 -10.82
C ALA A 76 11.63 20.97 -11.96
N ILE A 77 10.51 20.29 -11.68
CA ILE A 77 9.75 19.57 -12.71
C ILE A 77 9.03 20.61 -13.58
N PRO A 78 9.24 20.62 -14.91
CA PRO A 78 8.55 21.56 -15.80
C PRO A 78 7.04 21.43 -15.69
N PHE A 79 6.31 22.56 -15.71
CA PHE A 79 4.84 22.57 -15.58
C PHE A 79 4.14 21.66 -16.60
N ASN A 80 4.59 21.66 -17.86
CA ASN A 80 4.03 20.80 -18.92
C ASN A 80 4.26 19.30 -18.71
N ASN A 81 5.15 18.94 -17.79
CA ASN A 81 5.46 17.56 -17.44
C ASN A 81 4.71 17.11 -16.17
N ARG A 82 3.88 17.96 -15.57
CA ARG A 82 3.11 17.65 -14.36
C ARG A 82 1.73 17.13 -14.71
N ILE A 83 1.33 16.02 -14.09
CA ILE A 83 -0.04 15.52 -14.09
C ILE A 83 -0.42 15.32 -12.62
N SER A 84 -1.16 16.28 -12.07
CA SER A 84 -1.65 16.19 -10.70
C SER A 84 -3.07 15.67 -10.67
N PHE A 85 -3.42 14.99 -9.57
CA PHE A 85 -4.78 14.58 -9.25
C PHE A 85 -5.06 14.84 -7.77
N LYS A 86 -6.33 14.89 -7.36
CA LYS A 86 -6.67 15.03 -5.95
C LYS A 86 -6.75 13.66 -5.28
N CYS A 87 -5.93 13.45 -4.25
CA CYS A 87 -6.04 12.25 -3.42
C CYS A 87 -7.31 12.31 -2.58
N THR A 88 -8.08 11.20 -2.50
CA THR A 88 -9.27 11.15 -1.63
C THR A 88 -8.92 10.97 -0.16
N SER A 89 -7.67 10.60 0.14
CA SER A 89 -7.09 10.47 1.48
C SER A 89 -5.76 11.24 1.52
N PRO A 90 -5.68 12.42 2.14
CA PRO A 90 -4.53 13.32 1.95
C PRO A 90 -3.19 12.68 2.35
N VAL A 91 -2.21 12.73 1.43
CA VAL A 91 -0.87 12.13 1.66
C VAL A 91 -0.07 12.94 2.68
N ALA A 92 -0.24 14.27 2.68
CA ALA A 92 0.37 15.16 3.66
C ALA A 92 -0.12 14.87 5.09
N ASP A 93 -1.36 14.39 5.24
CA ASP A 93 -1.92 13.99 6.53
C ASP A 93 -1.41 12.64 7.00
N PHE A 94 -0.87 11.78 6.14
CA PHE A 94 -0.37 10.46 6.54
C PHE A 94 0.79 10.56 7.54
N VAL A 95 1.82 11.36 7.24
CA VAL A 95 2.96 11.53 8.16
C VAL A 95 2.47 12.09 9.50
N ASN A 96 1.62 13.11 9.46
CA ASN A 96 1.05 13.71 10.66
C ASN A 96 0.13 12.75 11.44
N ALA A 97 -0.65 11.92 10.75
CA ALA A 97 -1.54 10.92 11.34
C ALA A 97 -0.74 9.80 12.01
N VAL A 98 0.29 9.27 11.34
CA VAL A 98 1.23 8.30 11.92
C VAL A 98 1.89 8.88 13.17
N MET A 99 2.29 10.15 13.11
CA MET A 99 2.87 10.87 14.24
C MET A 99 1.91 11.00 15.41
N LYS A 100 0.66 11.39 15.15
CA LYS A 100 -0.39 11.48 16.16
C LYS A 100 -0.70 10.12 16.79
N LEU A 101 -0.84 9.08 15.98
CA LEU A 101 -1.09 7.72 16.46
C LEU A 101 0.03 7.22 17.38
N LYS A 102 1.29 7.48 17.02
CA LYS A 102 2.44 7.14 17.87
C LYS A 102 2.44 7.93 19.18
N ALA A 103 2.13 9.23 19.14
CA ALA A 103 2.05 10.05 20.35
C ALA A 103 0.92 9.61 21.29
N GLU A 104 -0.16 9.03 20.74
CA GLU A 104 -1.33 8.55 21.49
C GLU A 104 -1.21 7.07 21.91
N GLY A 105 -0.11 6.36 21.58
CA GLY A 105 0.05 4.93 21.86
C GLY A 105 -0.90 4.03 21.07
N ARG A 106 -1.30 4.49 19.87
CA ARG A 106 -2.27 3.85 18.95
C ARG A 106 -1.56 3.28 17.72
N GLU A 107 -0.36 2.71 17.89
CA GLU A 107 0.45 2.21 16.78
C GLU A 107 -0.22 1.07 15.99
N GLY A 108 -1.16 0.35 16.61
CA GLY A 108 -1.96 -0.69 15.94
C GLY A 108 -2.83 -0.17 14.77
N GLU A 109 -3.12 1.13 14.74
CA GLU A 109 -3.93 1.77 13.69
C GLU A 109 -3.10 2.31 12.52
N MET A 110 -1.76 2.31 12.63
CA MET A 110 -0.85 2.83 11.60
C MET A 110 -1.05 2.15 10.24
N MET A 111 -1.36 0.85 10.28
CA MET A 111 -1.57 0.06 9.08
C MET A 111 -2.87 0.46 8.36
N THR A 112 -3.96 0.65 9.10
CA THR A 112 -5.21 1.13 8.52
C THR A 112 -5.01 2.50 7.86
N THR A 113 -4.32 3.42 8.55
CA THR A 113 -4.02 4.74 7.97
C THR A 113 -3.14 4.66 6.71
N LEU A 114 -2.16 3.75 6.68
CA LEU A 114 -1.34 3.49 5.49
C LEU A 114 -2.19 2.92 4.35
N MET A 115 -3.14 2.03 4.68
CA MET A 115 -4.04 1.45 3.69
C MET A 115 -5.01 2.47 3.10
N ASP A 116 -5.57 3.32 3.94
CA ASP A 116 -6.46 4.41 3.53
C ASP A 116 -5.75 5.41 2.62
N MET A 117 -4.48 5.73 2.91
CA MET A 117 -3.64 6.59 2.07
C MET A 117 -3.40 5.95 0.70
N HIS A 118 -2.99 4.68 0.65
CA HIS A 118 -2.79 3.98 -0.62
C HIS A 118 -4.08 3.85 -1.44
N SER A 119 -5.20 3.52 -0.80
CA SER A 119 -6.50 3.43 -1.49
C SER A 119 -6.91 4.79 -2.02
N GLY A 120 -6.78 5.85 -1.21
CA GLY A 120 -7.15 7.19 -1.65
C GLY A 120 -6.28 7.72 -2.78
N PHE A 121 -4.99 7.35 -2.80
CA PHE A 121 -4.10 7.65 -3.92
C PHE A 121 -4.55 6.92 -5.18
N SER A 122 -4.78 5.60 -5.08
CA SER A 122 -5.23 4.76 -6.21
C SER A 122 -6.50 5.32 -6.83
N LYS A 123 -7.50 5.56 -5.96
CA LYS A 123 -8.81 6.06 -6.34
C LYS A 123 -8.70 7.42 -7.02
N GLY A 124 -7.95 8.35 -6.42
CA GLY A 124 -7.72 9.66 -7.00
C GLY A 124 -7.04 9.59 -8.37
N ALA A 125 -6.04 8.71 -8.56
CA ALA A 125 -5.33 8.57 -9.83
C ALA A 125 -6.18 7.90 -10.95
N ILE A 126 -7.14 7.04 -10.59
CA ILE A 126 -7.96 6.30 -11.56
C ILE A 126 -9.27 7.01 -11.87
N GLU A 127 -9.90 7.64 -10.88
CA GLU A 127 -11.22 8.26 -11.01
C GLU A 127 -11.15 9.72 -11.48
N ASP A 128 -9.98 10.36 -11.43
CA ASP A 128 -9.81 11.72 -11.94
C ASP A 128 -9.78 11.73 -13.47
N GLU A 129 -10.90 12.11 -14.07
CA GLU A 129 -11.10 12.12 -15.53
C GLU A 129 -10.09 13.02 -16.26
N SER A 130 -9.69 14.14 -15.64
CA SER A 130 -8.73 15.09 -16.21
C SER A 130 -7.33 14.49 -16.38
N SER A 131 -6.79 13.90 -15.31
CA SER A 131 -5.47 13.26 -15.33
C SER A 131 -5.47 12.02 -16.22
N THR A 132 -6.52 11.19 -16.14
CA THR A 132 -6.62 9.99 -16.98
C THR A 132 -6.78 10.33 -18.47
N ALA A 133 -7.56 11.36 -18.82
CA ALA A 133 -7.63 11.87 -20.20
C ALA A 133 -6.26 12.38 -20.67
N THR A 134 -5.57 13.18 -19.84
CA THR A 134 -4.24 13.70 -20.15
C THR A 134 -3.21 12.57 -20.38
N ILE A 135 -3.28 11.49 -19.61
CA ILE A 135 -2.42 10.32 -19.77
C ILE A 135 -2.75 9.60 -21.08
N ARG A 136 -4.03 9.35 -21.37
CA ARG A 136 -4.47 8.68 -22.61
C ARG A 136 -4.08 9.48 -23.86
N ASP A 137 -4.30 10.80 -23.84
CA ASP A 137 -3.96 11.69 -24.95
C ASP A 137 -2.45 11.78 -25.19
N TRP A 138 -1.66 11.79 -24.11
CA TRP A 138 -0.22 11.79 -24.22
C TRP A 138 0.32 10.46 -24.73
N GLY A 139 -0.30 9.34 -24.35
CA GLY A 139 0.02 7.98 -24.80
C GLY A 139 1.40 7.52 -24.34
N PRO A 140 1.62 7.26 -23.04
CA PRO A 140 2.88 6.71 -22.53
C PRO A 140 3.14 5.28 -23.05
N ASP A 141 4.41 4.99 -23.32
CA ASP A 141 4.89 3.65 -23.69
C ASP A 141 5.20 2.77 -22.45
N LEU A 142 5.48 3.41 -21.31
CA LEU A 142 5.86 2.76 -20.06
C LEU A 142 5.40 3.58 -18.85
N VAL A 143 4.95 2.90 -17.79
CA VAL A 143 4.79 3.50 -16.45
C VAL A 143 5.96 3.06 -15.58
N PHE A 144 6.65 4.01 -14.94
CA PHE A 144 7.70 3.73 -13.96
C PHE A 144 7.30 4.26 -12.59
N PHE A 145 7.20 3.38 -11.59
CA PHE A 145 6.63 3.74 -10.29
C PHE A 145 7.45 3.26 -9.09
N ASP A 146 7.23 3.89 -7.94
CA ASP A 146 7.72 3.40 -6.66
C ASP A 146 6.87 2.23 -6.13
N ALA A 147 7.48 1.05 -5.98
CA ALA A 147 6.84 -0.18 -5.53
C ALA A 147 6.38 -0.15 -4.07
N ALA A 148 6.83 0.84 -3.28
CA ALA A 148 6.34 1.07 -1.92
C ALA A 148 4.91 1.65 -1.90
N LEU A 149 4.37 2.05 -3.04
CA LEU A 149 2.94 2.28 -3.24
C LEU A 149 2.32 1.02 -3.87
N PRO A 150 1.64 0.17 -3.09
CA PRO A 150 0.94 -1.01 -3.60
C PRO A 150 -0.05 -0.68 -4.73
N ALA A 151 -0.58 0.54 -4.69
CA ALA A 151 -1.50 1.12 -5.66
C ALA A 151 -0.97 1.23 -7.10
N ALA A 152 0.34 1.44 -7.28
CA ALA A 152 0.84 2.01 -8.53
C ALA A 152 0.89 0.99 -9.69
N ALA A 153 1.16 -0.29 -9.39
CA ALA A 153 1.16 -1.34 -10.42
C ALA A 153 -0.26 -1.61 -10.99
N PRO A 154 -1.30 -1.79 -10.14
CA PRO A 154 -2.67 -1.92 -10.63
C PRO A 154 -3.16 -0.73 -11.48
N VAL A 155 -2.77 0.50 -11.13
CA VAL A 155 -3.10 1.70 -11.93
C VAL A 155 -2.55 1.58 -13.35
N ALA A 156 -1.30 1.10 -13.50
CA ALA A 156 -0.71 0.91 -14.82
C ALA A 156 -1.41 -0.19 -15.62
N ASP A 157 -1.77 -1.31 -14.98
CA ASP A 157 -2.54 -2.41 -15.58
C ASP A 157 -3.94 -1.94 -16.04
N LEU A 158 -4.63 -1.12 -15.24
CA LEU A 158 -5.93 -0.52 -15.61
C LEU A 158 -5.84 0.37 -16.83
N LEU A 159 -4.73 1.10 -16.98
CA LEU A 159 -4.46 1.92 -18.15
C LEU A 159 -3.93 1.10 -19.33
N GLN A 160 -3.69 -0.21 -19.14
CA GLN A 160 -3.14 -1.13 -20.14
C GLN A 160 -1.77 -0.70 -20.68
N ILE A 161 -0.95 -0.09 -19.83
CA ILE A 161 0.41 0.36 -20.17
C ILE A 161 1.42 -0.58 -19.51
N PRO A 162 2.45 -1.06 -20.23
CA PRO A 162 3.56 -1.81 -19.62
C PRO A 162 4.17 -1.03 -18.45
N HIS A 163 4.62 -1.72 -17.42
CA HIS A 163 5.15 -1.03 -16.24
C HIS A 163 6.44 -1.63 -15.69
N ALA A 164 7.29 -0.75 -15.17
CA ALA A 164 8.52 -1.04 -14.45
C ALA A 164 8.45 -0.37 -13.07
N ALA A 165 9.18 -0.90 -12.11
CA ALA A 165 9.09 -0.43 -10.73
C ALA A 165 10.47 -0.26 -10.09
N ILE A 166 10.55 0.65 -9.13
CA ILE A 166 11.66 0.75 -8.18
C ILE A 166 11.16 0.51 -6.77
N HIS A 167 11.84 -0.38 -6.07
CA HIS A 167 11.77 -0.51 -4.64
C HIS A 167 12.99 0.20 -4.03
N VAL A 168 12.76 1.30 -3.30
CA VAL A 168 13.80 2.15 -2.68
C VAL A 168 14.54 1.49 -1.49
N PHE A 169 14.40 0.17 -1.37
CA PHE A 169 15.07 -0.65 -0.39
C PHE A 169 15.74 -1.83 -1.08
N PRO A 170 16.85 -2.35 -0.53
CA PRO A 170 17.54 -3.50 -1.08
C PRO A 170 16.63 -4.73 -1.12
N PRO A 171 16.90 -5.69 -2.00
CA PRO A 171 16.15 -6.93 -2.01
C PRO A 171 16.37 -7.68 -0.69
N MET A 172 15.29 -8.11 -0.06
CA MET A 172 15.26 -8.82 1.21
C MET A 172 14.19 -9.92 1.15
N GLY A 173 14.15 -10.82 2.14
CA GLY A 173 13.13 -11.88 2.15
C GLY A 173 11.69 -11.38 2.36
N SER A 174 11.42 -10.08 2.28
CA SER A 174 10.13 -9.48 2.63
C SER A 174 8.99 -9.94 1.71
N PHE A 175 7.77 -9.76 2.20
CA PHE A 175 6.55 -10.09 1.47
C PHE A 175 6.38 -9.26 0.16
N PHE A 176 6.95 -8.06 0.09
CA PHE A 176 7.00 -7.28 -1.16
C PHE A 176 7.85 -7.95 -2.23
N ASN A 177 8.97 -8.57 -1.85
CA ASN A 177 9.81 -9.31 -2.79
C ASN A 177 9.11 -10.57 -3.32
N PHE A 178 8.32 -11.21 -2.47
CA PHE A 178 7.43 -12.28 -2.91
C PHE A 178 6.41 -11.77 -3.94
N ALA A 179 5.73 -10.64 -3.68
CA ALA A 179 4.78 -10.05 -4.62
C ALA A 179 5.43 -9.63 -5.94
N ALA A 180 6.69 -9.19 -5.91
CA ALA A 180 7.50 -8.87 -7.08
C ALA A 180 8.04 -10.11 -7.82
N GLY A 181 7.71 -11.34 -7.42
CA GLY A 181 8.20 -12.56 -8.07
C GLY A 181 9.67 -12.90 -7.79
N THR A 182 10.28 -12.26 -6.80
CA THR A 182 11.64 -12.59 -6.34
C THR A 182 11.59 -13.77 -5.37
N SER A 183 12.56 -14.69 -5.47
CA SER A 183 12.57 -15.89 -4.62
C SER A 183 12.86 -15.54 -3.16
N THR A 184 12.01 -16.04 -2.26
CA THR A 184 12.09 -15.78 -0.80
C THR A 184 12.28 -17.07 0.00
N ALA A 185 13.07 -18.03 -0.52
CA ALA A 185 13.26 -19.35 0.09
C ALA A 185 13.56 -19.27 1.62
N PRO A 186 12.60 -19.62 2.50
CA PRO A 186 12.70 -19.33 3.94
C PRO A 186 13.75 -20.17 4.66
N SER A 187 14.26 -21.23 4.02
CA SER A 187 15.37 -22.03 4.54
C SER A 187 16.75 -21.38 4.33
N LEU A 188 16.85 -20.39 3.44
CA LEU A 188 18.11 -19.75 3.03
C LEU A 188 18.13 -18.24 3.31
N ILE A 189 17.00 -17.57 3.10
CA ILE A 189 16.90 -16.11 3.15
C ILE A 189 16.06 -15.72 4.38
N PRO A 190 16.60 -14.92 5.31
CA PRO A 190 15.79 -14.31 6.36
C PRO A 190 14.66 -13.48 5.76
N ASN A 191 13.43 -13.76 6.19
CA ASN A 191 12.26 -12.98 5.80
C ASN A 191 12.46 -11.51 6.20
N PHE A 192 12.91 -11.30 7.45
CA PHE A 192 13.44 -10.03 7.91
C PHE A 192 14.91 -10.18 8.31
N PRO A 193 15.82 -9.33 7.76
CA PRO A 193 17.21 -9.31 8.19
C PRO A 193 17.30 -9.15 9.71
N GLY A 194 18.12 -9.99 10.34
CA GLY A 194 18.40 -10.01 11.78
C GLY A 194 17.33 -10.59 12.71
N TRP A 195 16.18 -11.05 12.18
CA TRP A 195 15.25 -11.94 12.91
C TRP A 195 15.92 -13.23 13.39
N VAL A 196 16.85 -13.72 12.58
CA VAL A 196 17.53 -14.99 12.75
C VAL A 196 19.03 -14.80 12.58
N LYS A 197 19.80 -15.60 13.33
CA LYS A 197 21.25 -15.60 13.20
C LYS A 197 21.64 -16.12 11.82
N GLN A 198 22.70 -15.56 11.27
CA GLN A 198 23.31 -16.00 10.02
C GLN A 198 24.70 -16.59 10.30
N PRO A 199 25.04 -17.78 9.78
CA PRO A 199 24.15 -18.70 9.05
C PRO A 199 23.05 -19.30 9.94
N MET A 200 21.85 -19.54 9.37
CA MET A 200 20.70 -20.05 10.14
C MET A 200 20.87 -21.51 10.55
N SER A 201 20.72 -21.78 11.86
CA SER A 201 20.53 -23.14 12.39
C SER A 201 19.16 -23.71 11.98
N LEU A 202 18.91 -25.00 12.26
CA LEU A 202 17.60 -25.62 12.00
C LEU A 202 16.47 -24.90 12.74
N LEU A 203 16.70 -24.53 14.01
CA LEU A 203 15.72 -23.78 14.80
C LEU A 203 15.49 -22.37 14.25
N ASP A 204 16.55 -21.71 13.80
CA ASP A 204 16.44 -20.39 13.15
C ASP A 204 15.63 -20.50 11.85
N ARG A 205 15.85 -21.54 11.04
CA ARG A 205 15.06 -21.79 9.82
C ARG A 205 13.59 -22.03 10.15
N ALA A 206 13.28 -22.78 11.20
CA ALA A 206 11.89 -22.98 11.63
C ALA A 206 11.22 -21.66 12.06
N LYS A 207 11.92 -20.82 12.83
CA LYS A 207 11.45 -19.47 13.18
C LYS A 207 11.29 -18.57 11.96
N ASN A 208 12.21 -18.66 11.00
CA ASN A 208 12.15 -17.90 9.77
C ASN A 208 10.98 -18.34 8.89
N LEU A 209 10.67 -19.64 8.85
CA LEU A 209 9.52 -20.19 8.13
C LEU A 209 8.21 -19.66 8.70
N ILE A 210 8.04 -19.64 10.03
CA ILE A 210 6.84 -19.06 10.67
C ILE A 210 6.69 -17.60 10.26
N ASN A 211 7.77 -16.83 10.35
CA ASN A 211 7.77 -15.42 9.97
C ASN A 211 7.46 -15.21 8.47
N TRP A 212 8.03 -16.06 7.61
CA TRP A 212 7.74 -16.05 6.18
C TRP A 212 6.26 -16.34 5.89
N VAL A 213 5.66 -17.34 6.54
CA VAL A 213 4.22 -17.63 6.43
C VAL A 213 3.39 -16.43 6.89
N LEU A 214 3.74 -15.79 8.00
CA LEU A 214 3.07 -14.56 8.46
C LEU A 214 3.17 -13.45 7.41
N GLY A 215 4.34 -13.27 6.78
CA GLY A 215 4.52 -12.31 5.69
C GLY A 215 3.61 -12.60 4.49
N ILE A 216 3.45 -13.88 4.12
CA ILE A 216 2.52 -14.30 3.05
C ILE A 216 1.06 -14.02 3.44
N VAL A 217 0.66 -14.30 4.68
CA VAL A 217 -0.69 -13.98 5.17
C VAL A 217 -0.94 -12.47 5.11
N VAL A 218 0.02 -11.67 5.59
CA VAL A 218 -0.07 -10.21 5.58
C VAL A 218 -0.27 -9.70 4.15
N ILE A 219 0.60 -10.04 3.20
CA ILE A 219 0.48 -9.52 1.82
C ILE A 219 -0.81 -9.97 1.12
N ARG A 220 -1.32 -11.17 1.43
CA ARG A 220 -2.62 -11.64 0.93
C ARG A 220 -3.78 -10.87 1.55
N ALA A 221 -3.69 -10.56 2.84
CA ALA A 221 -4.70 -9.77 3.54
C ALA A 221 -4.74 -8.33 3.02
N PHE A 222 -3.56 -7.75 2.75
CA PHE A 222 -3.43 -6.47 2.04
C PHE A 222 -4.11 -6.49 0.67
N ASP A 223 -3.75 -7.46 -0.18
CA ASP A 223 -4.31 -7.60 -1.53
C ASP A 223 -5.84 -7.80 -1.49
N HIS A 224 -6.33 -8.61 -0.55
CA HIS A 224 -7.76 -8.79 -0.32
C HIS A 224 -8.46 -7.49 0.09
N ALA A 225 -7.88 -6.72 1.00
CA ALA A 225 -8.46 -5.45 1.45
C ALA A 225 -8.59 -4.41 0.33
N TYR A 226 -7.69 -4.43 -0.65
CA TYR A 226 -7.81 -3.57 -1.85
C TYR A 226 -8.67 -4.18 -2.96
N SER A 227 -8.97 -5.48 -2.90
CA SER A 227 -9.70 -6.19 -3.95
C SER A 227 -10.98 -5.48 -4.39
N PRO A 228 -11.87 -4.98 -3.50
CA PRO A 228 -13.11 -4.35 -3.92
C PRO A 228 -12.88 -3.14 -4.85
N MET A 229 -11.86 -2.34 -4.55
CA MET A 229 -11.46 -1.18 -5.35
C MET A 229 -10.91 -1.59 -6.71
N TRP A 230 -10.23 -2.73 -6.82
CA TRP A 230 -9.73 -3.23 -8.10
C TRP A 230 -10.85 -3.86 -8.94
N THR A 231 -11.72 -4.64 -8.30
CA THR A 231 -12.81 -5.34 -8.99
C THR A 231 -13.84 -4.38 -9.57
N GLN A 232 -14.13 -3.25 -8.91
CA GLN A 232 -15.02 -2.21 -9.48
C GLN A 232 -14.49 -1.60 -10.79
N HIS A 233 -13.19 -1.69 -11.05
CA HIS A 233 -12.56 -1.22 -12.29
C HIS A 233 -12.22 -2.37 -13.25
N GLY A 234 -12.76 -3.58 -13.03
CA GLY A 234 -12.62 -4.73 -13.93
C GLY A 234 -11.33 -5.54 -13.75
N MET A 235 -10.58 -5.33 -12.66
CA MET A 235 -9.40 -6.14 -12.33
C MET A 235 -9.75 -7.40 -11.51
N PRO A 236 -8.93 -8.47 -11.58
CA PRO A 236 -9.12 -9.65 -10.73
C PRO A 236 -8.88 -9.33 -9.24
N HIS A 237 -9.44 -10.15 -8.36
CA HIS A 237 -9.36 -10.01 -6.89
C HIS A 237 -7.93 -9.93 -6.35
N LEU A 238 -6.95 -10.57 -7.00
CA LEU A 238 -5.53 -10.51 -6.62
C LEU A 238 -4.75 -9.45 -7.41
N GLY A 239 -5.40 -8.30 -7.65
CA GLY A 239 -4.95 -7.27 -8.58
C GLY A 239 -3.54 -6.81 -8.28
N TYR A 240 -3.21 -6.51 -7.02
CA TYR A 240 -1.92 -5.94 -6.66
C TYR A 240 -0.77 -6.94 -6.75
N ILE A 241 -0.91 -8.13 -6.15
CA ILE A 241 0.16 -9.14 -6.20
C ILE A 241 0.45 -9.53 -7.65
N LYS A 242 -0.60 -9.71 -8.46
CA LYS A 242 -0.45 -10.05 -9.87
C LYS A 242 0.20 -8.92 -10.67
N SER A 243 -0.21 -7.67 -10.44
CA SER A 243 0.37 -6.50 -11.12
C SER A 243 1.86 -6.38 -10.80
N LEU A 244 2.26 -6.43 -9.53
CA LEU A 244 3.69 -6.39 -9.17
C LEU A 244 4.49 -7.51 -9.80
N HIS A 245 3.95 -8.74 -9.80
CA HIS A 245 4.61 -9.88 -10.42
C HIS A 245 4.78 -9.72 -11.94
N ASN A 246 3.88 -8.99 -12.60
CA ASN A 246 3.91 -8.72 -14.03
C ASN A 246 4.82 -7.55 -14.43
N THR A 247 5.52 -6.94 -13.47
CA THR A 247 6.42 -5.83 -13.75
C THR A 247 7.54 -6.27 -14.71
N ALA A 248 7.74 -5.51 -15.78
CA ALA A 248 8.74 -5.80 -16.80
C ALA A 248 10.18 -5.74 -16.25
N ALA A 249 10.42 -4.84 -15.29
CA ALA A 249 11.68 -4.72 -14.56
C ALA A 249 11.44 -4.22 -13.12
N MET A 250 12.04 -4.90 -12.14
CA MET A 250 12.03 -4.49 -10.74
C MET A 250 13.43 -4.01 -10.34
N ILE A 251 13.56 -2.72 -10.07
CA ILE A 251 14.80 -2.10 -9.60
C ILE A 251 14.79 -2.10 -8.07
N TYR A 252 15.86 -2.61 -7.46
CA TYR A 252 16.09 -2.47 -6.03
C TYR A 252 17.23 -1.49 -5.80
N GLN A 253 16.99 -0.47 -4.99
CA GLN A 253 18.06 0.42 -4.53
C GLN A 253 18.89 -0.29 -3.47
N GLY A 254 20.12 -0.65 -3.80
CA GLY A 254 21.03 -1.35 -2.90
C GLY A 254 22.38 -1.67 -3.53
N ASP A 255 23.37 -2.03 -2.72
CA ASP A 255 24.72 -2.35 -3.17
C ASP A 255 25.13 -3.73 -2.67
N TRP A 256 25.71 -4.55 -3.54
CA TRP A 256 26.15 -5.92 -3.19
C TRP A 256 27.19 -5.96 -2.06
N ALA A 257 27.85 -4.85 -1.74
CA ALA A 257 28.70 -4.70 -0.55
C ALA A 257 27.93 -4.90 0.76
N TYR A 258 26.62 -4.64 0.79
CA TYR A 258 25.79 -4.86 1.98
C TYR A 258 24.49 -5.63 1.72
N VAL A 259 24.05 -5.84 0.47
CA VAL A 259 22.90 -6.69 0.11
C VAL A 259 23.29 -8.17 0.33
N PRO A 260 22.41 -9.05 0.86
CA PRO A 260 22.79 -10.43 1.13
C PRO A 260 22.95 -11.17 -0.20
N ALA A 261 23.68 -12.28 -0.21
CA ALA A 261 23.54 -13.20 -1.33
C ALA A 261 22.11 -13.77 -1.33
N LEU A 262 21.35 -13.48 -2.37
CA LEU A 262 20.04 -14.09 -2.59
C LEU A 262 19.82 -14.39 -4.09
N PRO A 263 18.99 -15.40 -4.41
CA PRO A 263 18.50 -15.61 -5.77
C PRO A 263 17.66 -14.41 -6.22
N MET A 264 18.01 -13.88 -7.39
CA MET A 264 17.26 -12.83 -8.07
C MET A 264 16.58 -13.40 -9.32
N SER A 265 15.36 -12.94 -9.59
CA SER A 265 14.69 -13.21 -10.87
C SER A 265 15.39 -12.43 -12.00
N PRO A 266 15.30 -12.88 -13.27
CA PRO A 266 15.94 -12.17 -14.38
C PRO A 266 15.48 -10.73 -14.60
N HIS A 267 14.25 -10.38 -14.19
CA HIS A 267 13.72 -9.03 -14.28
C HIS A 267 14.17 -8.11 -13.12
N ALA A 268 14.85 -8.66 -12.11
CA ALA A 268 15.14 -7.96 -10.87
C ALA A 268 16.60 -7.50 -10.84
N HIS A 269 16.80 -6.20 -10.68
CA HIS A 269 18.11 -5.55 -10.80
C HIS A 269 18.43 -4.76 -9.53
N VAL A 270 19.60 -5.03 -8.96
CA VAL A 270 20.13 -4.24 -7.84
C VAL A 270 20.97 -3.11 -8.41
N LEU A 271 20.58 -1.87 -8.13
CA LEU A 271 21.26 -0.66 -8.54
C LEU A 271 21.84 0.03 -7.30
N GLY A 272 23.15 0.31 -7.36
CA GLY A 272 23.98 0.83 -6.27
C GLY A 272 23.56 2.19 -5.72
N SER A 273 24.47 2.87 -5.02
CA SER A 273 24.23 4.20 -4.46
C SER A 273 24.17 5.30 -5.54
N PHE A 274 23.10 5.32 -6.34
CA PHE A 274 22.89 6.36 -7.38
C PHE A 274 22.28 7.65 -6.82
N THR A 275 21.98 7.69 -5.52
CA THR A 275 21.62 8.92 -4.80
C THR A 275 22.83 9.68 -4.29
N ALA A 276 23.97 8.99 -4.11
CA ALA A 276 25.23 9.61 -3.72
C ALA A 276 25.94 10.20 -4.94
N GLU A 277 26.65 11.30 -4.72
CA GLU A 277 27.40 12.03 -5.74
C GLU A 277 28.76 12.46 -5.19
N PRO A 278 29.75 12.78 -6.04
CA PRO A 278 30.96 13.48 -5.58
C PRO A 278 30.60 14.70 -4.73
N ALA A 279 31.21 14.82 -3.56
CA ALA A 279 30.89 15.87 -2.61
C ALA A 279 31.27 17.25 -3.17
N LYS A 280 30.35 18.21 -3.00
CA LYS A 280 30.58 19.63 -3.31
C LYS A 280 31.12 20.34 -2.08
N ALA A 281 31.77 21.49 -2.30
CA ALA A 281 32.22 22.33 -1.19
C ALA A 281 31.02 22.84 -0.38
N LEU A 282 31.05 22.62 0.92
CA LEU A 282 30.04 23.11 1.86
C LEU A 282 30.02 24.64 1.86
N GLN A 283 28.83 25.23 1.91
CA GLN A 283 28.64 26.68 1.81
C GLN A 283 28.18 27.28 3.15
N GLY A 284 28.38 28.59 3.29
CA GLY A 284 27.88 29.38 4.42
C GLY A 284 28.44 28.95 5.78
N ASN A 285 27.63 29.12 6.83
CA ASN A 285 28.05 28.86 8.21
C ASN A 285 28.40 27.39 8.46
N LEU A 286 27.72 26.46 7.78
CA LEU A 286 28.02 25.03 7.90
C LEU A 286 29.40 24.71 7.31
N GLY A 287 29.72 25.27 6.13
CA GLY A 287 31.05 25.12 5.52
C GLY A 287 32.15 25.65 6.43
N ALA A 288 32.03 26.91 6.87
CA ALA A 288 33.00 27.53 7.76
C ALA A 288 33.20 26.74 9.09
N PHE A 289 32.12 26.16 9.63
CA PHE A 289 32.20 25.31 10.80
C PHE A 289 32.95 24.00 10.54
N CYS A 290 32.67 23.32 9.42
CA CYS A 290 33.32 22.07 9.04
C CYS A 290 34.79 22.27 8.63
N ASP A 291 35.12 23.37 7.97
CA ASP A 291 36.47 23.74 7.51
C ASP A 291 37.40 24.09 8.67
N SER A 292 36.86 24.74 9.71
CA SER A 292 37.63 25.09 10.92
C SER A 292 37.77 23.93 11.91
N ALA A 293 37.00 22.86 11.74
CA ALA A 293 37.01 21.71 12.62
C ALA A 293 38.10 20.68 12.21
N SER A 294 38.90 20.23 13.18
CA SER A 294 39.83 19.12 12.98
C SER A 294 39.13 17.75 12.84
N SER A 295 37.96 17.61 13.46
CA SER A 295 37.13 16.42 13.43
C SER A 295 35.66 16.76 13.58
N VAL A 296 34.84 16.25 12.68
CA VAL A 296 33.38 16.44 12.66
C VAL A 296 32.68 15.10 12.88
N ILE A 297 31.72 15.08 13.81
CA ILE A 297 30.68 14.05 13.88
C ILE A 297 29.40 14.65 13.29
N TYR A 298 28.82 13.97 12.31
CA TYR A 298 27.53 14.34 11.76
C TYR A 298 26.43 13.47 12.37
N VAL A 299 25.37 14.09 12.89
CA VAL A 299 24.21 13.42 13.49
C VAL A 299 22.95 13.77 12.72
N CYS A 300 22.29 12.77 12.14
CA CYS A 300 21.06 12.93 11.38
C CYS A 300 20.08 11.79 11.66
N SER A 301 18.84 12.14 12.02
CA SER A 301 17.75 11.17 12.21
C SER A 301 16.87 11.00 10.96
N GLY A 302 17.23 11.61 9.83
CA GLY A 302 16.50 11.54 8.56
C GLY A 302 15.39 12.58 8.40
N SER A 303 14.59 12.41 7.34
CA SER A 303 13.46 13.29 6.98
C SER A 303 12.12 12.82 7.51
N SER A 304 11.91 11.51 7.56
CA SER A 304 10.60 10.89 7.87
C SER A 304 10.57 10.24 9.26
N ALA A 305 11.71 10.16 9.91
CA ALA A 305 11.84 9.60 11.24
C ALA A 305 11.75 10.72 12.27
N VAL A 306 10.83 10.60 13.22
CA VAL A 306 10.72 11.53 14.34
C VAL A 306 11.27 10.87 15.60
N PRO A 307 12.41 11.37 16.09
CA PRO A 307 13.02 10.85 17.31
C PRO A 307 12.17 11.24 18.52
N ASP A 308 12.06 10.32 19.49
CA ASP A 308 11.46 10.65 20.79
C ASP A 308 12.50 11.29 21.73
N ILE A 309 12.03 11.75 22.90
CA ILE A 309 12.91 12.35 23.90
C ILE A 309 13.96 11.36 24.43
N HIS A 310 13.70 10.05 24.42
CA HIS A 310 14.68 9.06 24.88
C HIS A 310 15.87 8.97 23.91
N MET A 311 15.60 8.96 22.61
CA MET A 311 16.64 9.00 21.58
C MET A 311 17.38 10.34 21.62
N LEU A 312 16.66 11.46 21.61
CA LEU A 312 17.27 12.80 21.63
C LEU A 312 18.10 13.01 22.90
N GLY A 313 17.60 12.59 24.06
CA GLY A 313 18.30 12.66 25.34
C GLY A 313 19.52 11.75 25.40
N GLY A 314 19.46 10.56 24.81
CA GLY A 314 20.60 9.65 24.68
C GLY A 314 21.72 10.25 23.83
N VAL A 315 21.36 10.80 22.66
CA VAL A 315 22.31 11.51 21.78
C VAL A 315 22.86 12.75 22.49
N HIS A 316 22.01 13.58 23.08
CA HIS A 316 22.42 14.77 23.85
C HIS A 316 23.42 14.43 24.95
N LYS A 317 23.17 13.37 25.73
CA LYS A 317 24.07 12.91 26.80
C LYS A 317 25.42 12.49 26.23
N ALA A 318 25.44 11.74 25.13
CA ALA A 318 26.69 11.35 24.47
C ALA A 318 27.44 12.58 23.94
N LEU A 319 26.72 13.50 23.27
CA LEU A 319 27.30 14.74 22.76
C LEU A 319 27.87 15.59 23.88
N THR A 320 27.21 15.74 25.02
CA THR A 320 27.72 16.54 26.16
C THR A 320 29.12 16.07 26.62
N HIS A 321 29.42 14.77 26.51
CA HIS A 321 30.74 14.23 26.86
C HIS A 321 31.77 14.40 25.74
N LEU A 322 31.35 14.27 24.48
CA LEU A 322 32.23 14.32 23.30
C LEU A 322 32.53 15.76 22.85
N ALA A 323 31.58 16.66 23.09
CA ALA A 323 31.54 18.02 22.60
C ALA A 323 32.72 18.89 23.09
N THR A 324 33.39 18.51 24.16
CA THR A 324 34.60 19.19 24.61
C THR A 324 35.81 18.91 23.70
N THR A 325 35.74 17.91 22.82
CA THR A 325 36.87 17.38 22.05
C THR A 325 36.65 17.30 20.54
N VAL A 326 35.39 17.28 20.08
CA VAL A 326 35.04 17.16 18.65
C VAL A 326 33.93 18.16 18.28
N SER A 327 33.99 18.66 17.04
CA SER A 327 32.92 19.46 16.46
C SER A 327 31.78 18.55 16.02
N VAL A 328 30.54 18.99 16.24
CA VAL A 328 29.36 18.17 15.95
C VAL A 328 28.43 18.98 15.06
N VAL A 329 28.00 18.40 13.95
CA VAL A 329 26.89 18.92 13.16
C VAL A 329 25.66 18.07 13.49
N TRP A 330 24.64 18.68 14.08
CA TRP A 330 23.41 17.97 14.47
C TRP A 330 22.20 18.52 13.72
N LYS A 331 21.61 17.68 12.86
CA LYS A 331 20.37 18.01 12.18
C LYS A 331 19.20 17.85 13.16
N LEU A 332 18.56 18.95 13.51
CA LEU A 332 17.38 19.00 14.39
C LEU A 332 16.32 19.92 13.78
N THR A 333 15.08 19.45 13.70
CA THR A 333 13.95 20.30 13.33
C THR A 333 13.60 21.28 14.46
N ALA A 334 12.81 22.31 14.16
CA ALA A 334 12.26 23.20 15.18
C ALA A 334 11.51 22.43 16.29
N GLY A 335 10.78 21.36 15.93
CA GLY A 335 10.07 20.49 16.87
C GLY A 335 11.03 19.73 17.79
N ASP A 336 12.12 19.18 17.25
CA ASP A 336 13.12 18.47 18.05
C ASP A 336 13.80 19.41 19.07
N GLN A 337 14.11 20.64 18.64
CA GLN A 337 14.70 21.66 19.50
C GLN A 337 13.74 22.10 20.61
N ALA A 338 12.45 22.25 20.29
CA ALA A 338 11.43 22.57 21.28
C ALA A 338 11.27 21.44 22.31
N LEU A 339 11.30 20.18 21.87
CA LEU A 339 11.23 19.01 22.76
C LEU A 339 12.45 18.93 23.69
N LEU A 340 13.66 19.13 23.18
CA LEU A 340 14.87 19.21 24.03
C LEU A 340 14.74 20.31 25.09
N LYS A 341 14.25 21.49 24.70
CA LYS A 341 14.04 22.62 25.62
C LYS A 341 12.99 22.32 26.68
N GLN A 342 11.88 21.68 26.31
CA GLN A 342 10.82 21.28 27.24
C GLN A 342 11.34 20.32 28.32
N HIS A 343 12.34 19.51 27.99
CA HIS A 343 13.00 18.59 28.92
C HIS A 343 14.29 19.14 29.53
N GLU A 344 14.52 20.45 29.45
CA GLU A 344 15.66 21.15 30.06
C GLU A 344 17.05 20.68 29.55
N LEU A 345 17.10 20.13 28.33
CA LEU A 345 18.34 19.66 27.70
C LEU A 345 18.94 20.77 26.82
N SER A 346 20.00 21.43 27.33
CA SER A 346 20.68 22.52 26.61
C SER A 346 21.73 22.01 25.61
N ILE A 347 21.70 22.52 24.39
CA ILE A 347 22.63 22.09 23.33
C ILE A 347 24.05 22.65 23.61
N PRO A 348 25.11 21.81 23.60
CA PRO A 348 26.48 22.28 23.82
C PRO A 348 26.96 23.29 22.76
N LYS A 349 27.84 24.23 23.13
CA LYS A 349 28.26 25.37 22.29
C LYS A 349 28.97 25.01 20.98
N ASN A 350 29.67 23.89 20.96
CA ASN A 350 30.43 23.35 19.82
C ASN A 350 29.58 22.42 18.93
N VAL A 351 28.27 22.38 19.16
CA VAL A 351 27.32 21.70 18.29
C VAL A 351 26.73 22.72 17.34
N PHE A 352 26.98 22.55 16.05
CA PHE A 352 26.32 23.27 14.98
C PHE A 352 24.96 22.64 14.73
N VAL A 353 23.90 23.34 15.10
CA VAL A 353 22.52 22.91 14.87
C VAL A 353 22.03 23.44 13.53
N THR A 354 21.40 22.58 12.74
CA THR A 354 20.75 22.98 11.50
C THR A 354 19.48 22.19 11.25
N GLU A 355 18.47 22.81 10.64
CA GLU A 355 17.27 22.07 10.20
C GLU A 355 17.52 21.29 8.90
N PHE A 356 18.50 21.75 8.10
CA PHE A 356 18.89 21.14 6.84
C PHE A 356 20.41 21.11 6.68
N ALA A 357 20.93 19.97 6.23
CA ALA A 357 22.32 19.83 5.83
C ALA A 357 22.37 19.08 4.48
N PRO A 358 23.22 19.50 3.53
CA PRO A 358 23.48 18.72 2.32
C PRO A 358 24.25 17.45 2.69
N GLN A 359 23.51 16.40 3.10
CA GLN A 359 24.05 15.19 3.71
C GLN A 359 25.19 14.59 2.88
N ASN A 360 25.00 14.41 1.57
CA ASN A 360 26.04 13.92 0.66
C ASN A 360 27.37 14.69 0.79
N ASP A 361 27.31 16.02 0.87
CA ASP A 361 28.49 16.87 0.91
C ASP A 361 29.15 16.86 2.31
N VAL A 362 28.34 16.79 3.37
CA VAL A 362 28.84 16.60 4.75
C VAL A 362 29.53 15.24 4.88
N LEU A 363 28.98 14.20 4.26
CA LEU A 363 29.53 12.85 4.32
C LEU A 363 30.85 12.71 3.54
N GLY A 364 31.03 13.45 2.45
CA GLY A 364 32.29 13.50 1.72
C GLY A 364 33.29 14.55 2.21
N HIS A 365 32.99 15.27 3.30
CA HIS A 365 33.88 16.31 3.81
C HIS A 365 35.12 15.71 4.49
N PRO A 366 36.36 16.21 4.23
CA PRO A 366 37.58 15.63 4.78
C PRO A 366 37.68 15.60 6.32
N SER A 367 36.98 16.50 7.01
CA SER A 367 36.98 16.55 8.48
C SER A 367 36.02 15.54 9.13
N LEU A 368 35.16 14.87 8.36
CA LEU A 368 34.23 13.88 8.92
C LEU A 368 34.98 12.69 9.53
N LYS A 369 34.59 12.31 10.75
CA LYS A 369 35.11 11.12 11.45
C LYS A 369 34.07 10.07 11.74
N ALA A 370 32.81 10.47 11.93
CA ALA A 370 31.71 9.54 12.15
C ALA A 370 30.38 10.13 11.69
N PHE A 371 29.51 9.25 11.21
CA PHE A 371 28.14 9.55 10.86
C PHE A 371 27.19 8.79 11.80
N VAL A 372 26.50 9.51 12.67
CA VAL A 372 25.43 8.98 13.51
C VAL A 372 24.11 9.07 12.76
N THR A 373 23.52 7.92 12.45
CA THR A 373 22.31 7.83 11.63
C THR A 373 21.28 6.87 12.21
N GLN A 374 20.01 7.07 11.86
CA GLN A 374 18.93 6.13 12.12
C GLN A 374 18.96 4.89 11.22
N GLY A 375 19.81 4.87 10.18
CA GLY A 375 19.97 3.72 9.29
C GLY A 375 19.00 3.68 8.11
N GLY A 376 18.54 4.85 7.63
CA GLY A 376 17.76 4.93 6.39
C GLY A 376 18.58 4.48 5.18
N SER A 377 17.93 3.89 4.16
CA SER A 377 18.63 3.34 2.98
C SER A 377 19.54 4.36 2.29
N ASN A 378 19.02 5.56 2.01
CA ASN A 378 19.81 6.63 1.38
C ASN A 378 21.01 7.03 2.25
N SER A 379 20.83 7.17 3.57
CA SER A 379 21.91 7.49 4.50
C SER A 379 23.00 6.42 4.53
N ILE A 380 22.62 5.13 4.54
CA ILE A 380 23.59 4.03 4.47
C ILE A 380 24.35 4.05 3.14
N LEU A 381 23.63 4.20 2.03
CA LEU A 381 24.21 4.20 0.69
C LEU A 381 25.15 5.39 0.45
N GLU A 382 24.81 6.59 0.93
CA GLU A 382 25.69 7.77 0.89
C GLU A 382 26.90 7.61 1.82
N GLY A 383 26.69 7.07 3.03
CA GLY A 383 27.78 6.79 3.97
C GLY A 383 28.78 5.77 3.41
N LEU A 384 28.29 4.70 2.78
CA LEU A 384 29.13 3.71 2.11
C LEU A 384 29.91 4.32 0.94
N TYR A 385 29.26 5.14 0.11
CA TYR A 385 29.90 5.79 -1.04
C TYR A 385 31.09 6.68 -0.61
N HIS A 386 30.92 7.48 0.44
CA HIS A 386 31.98 8.36 0.95
C HIS A 386 32.95 7.68 1.91
N GLY A 387 32.75 6.39 2.22
CA GLY A 387 33.56 5.66 3.20
C GLY A 387 33.41 6.20 4.63
N ALA A 388 32.27 6.84 4.95
CA ALA A 388 32.00 7.41 6.25
C ALA A 388 31.78 6.31 7.30
N PRO A 389 32.55 6.26 8.40
CA PRO A 389 32.28 5.35 9.51
C PRO A 389 30.92 5.68 10.14
N MET A 390 30.03 4.69 10.26
CA MET A 390 28.65 4.91 10.71
C MET A 390 28.41 4.34 12.11
N ILE A 391 27.73 5.11 12.96
CA ILE A 391 27.10 4.63 14.20
C ILE A 391 25.60 4.64 13.94
N VAL A 392 24.98 3.46 13.97
CA VAL A 392 23.56 3.37 13.60
C VAL A 392 22.66 3.17 14.82
N ILE A 393 21.77 4.13 15.05
CA ILE A 393 20.80 4.15 16.14
C ILE A 393 19.42 3.89 15.53
N PRO A 394 19.01 2.63 15.34
CA PRO A 394 17.79 2.32 14.61
C PRO A 394 16.54 2.81 15.36
N LEU A 395 15.63 3.42 14.61
CA LEU A 395 14.24 3.62 15.02
C LEU A 395 13.43 2.38 14.65
N ALA A 396 12.39 2.04 15.43
CA ALA A 396 11.63 0.77 15.37
C ALA A 396 11.64 0.07 14.00
N HIS A 397 11.09 0.69 12.95
CA HIS A 397 10.95 0.14 11.59
C HIS A 397 12.25 -0.01 10.74
N GLN A 398 13.41 0.42 11.25
CA GLN A 398 14.71 0.40 10.56
C GLN A 398 15.72 -0.55 11.24
N ILE A 399 15.30 -1.26 12.31
CA ILE A 399 16.15 -2.18 13.08
C ILE A 399 16.65 -3.33 12.19
N SER A 400 15.84 -3.84 11.26
CA SER A 400 16.28 -4.87 10.30
C SER A 400 17.51 -4.48 9.48
N ARG A 401 17.67 -3.18 9.17
CA ARG A 401 18.67 -2.67 8.23
C ARG A 401 20.02 -2.40 8.90
N THR A 402 19.99 -2.03 10.18
CA THR A 402 21.18 -1.80 11.01
C THR A 402 21.93 -3.07 11.37
N MET A 403 21.23 -4.21 11.41
CA MET A 403 21.78 -5.50 11.81
C MET A 403 22.86 -6.08 10.87
N ARG A 404 23.18 -5.39 9.76
CA ARG A 404 24.28 -5.78 8.85
C ARG A 404 25.42 -4.78 8.74
N ALA A 405 25.27 -3.59 9.32
CA ALA A 405 26.37 -2.65 9.48
C ALA A 405 27.27 -2.98 10.69
N GLU A 406 26.79 -3.74 11.70
CA GLU A 406 27.54 -4.09 12.92
C GLU A 406 27.29 -5.52 13.46
N ARG A 407 28.22 -6.02 14.30
CA ARG A 407 28.07 -7.26 15.11
C ARG A 407 27.42 -6.95 16.49
N TRP A 408 26.17 -7.40 16.68
CA TRP A 408 25.28 -7.50 17.87
C TRP A 408 25.69 -6.93 19.26
N THR A 409 24.75 -6.18 19.90
CA THR A 409 24.62 -6.01 21.36
C THR A 409 23.25 -6.51 21.92
N PRO A 410 23.09 -6.75 23.25
CA PRO A 410 21.88 -7.34 23.85
C PRO A 410 20.60 -6.49 23.77
N VAL A 411 20.69 -5.16 23.77
CA VAL A 411 19.53 -4.24 23.76
C VAL A 411 18.75 -4.32 22.43
N GLN A 412 19.46 -4.57 21.32
CA GLN A 412 18.89 -4.73 19.98
C GLN A 412 18.01 -5.99 19.82
N LYS A 413 18.20 -7.02 20.66
CA LYS A 413 17.35 -8.23 20.65
C LYS A 413 15.94 -7.96 21.16
N ALA A 414 15.78 -7.10 22.16
CA ALA A 414 14.47 -6.79 22.76
C ALA A 414 13.58 -5.97 21.83
N ALA A 415 14.16 -5.05 21.05
CA ALA A 415 13.42 -4.20 20.12
C ALA A 415 12.86 -4.97 18.91
N SER A 416 13.54 -6.03 18.45
CA SER A 416 13.00 -6.93 17.43
C SER A 416 11.69 -7.59 17.89
N VAL A 417 11.56 -7.98 19.16
CA VAL A 417 10.34 -8.62 19.69
C VAL A 417 9.10 -7.70 19.62
N ILE A 418 9.31 -6.38 19.71
CA ILE A 418 8.23 -5.37 19.67
C ILE A 418 7.67 -5.21 18.24
N GLU A 419 8.51 -5.21 17.20
CA GLU A 419 8.05 -5.24 15.79
C GLU A 419 7.17 -6.47 15.51
N HIS A 420 7.43 -7.60 16.18
CA HIS A 420 6.69 -8.85 15.99
C HIS A 420 5.34 -8.86 16.71
N ALA A 421 5.25 -8.23 17.88
CA ALA A 421 3.95 -8.01 18.52
C ALA A 421 3.07 -7.11 17.65
N VAL A 422 3.65 -6.08 17.03
CA VAL A 422 2.95 -5.21 16.08
C VAL A 422 2.54 -6.00 14.85
N LEU A 423 3.43 -6.71 14.14
CA LEU A 423 3.06 -7.52 12.96
C LEU A 423 2.04 -8.63 13.25
N LEU A 424 2.07 -9.25 14.43
CA LEU A 424 1.08 -10.25 14.84
C LEU A 424 -0.28 -9.60 15.16
N VAL A 425 -0.29 -8.46 15.85
CA VAL A 425 -1.49 -7.64 16.07
C VAL A 425 -2.04 -7.11 14.74
N LEU A 426 -1.16 -6.75 13.79
CA LEU A 426 -1.51 -6.31 12.44
C LEU A 426 -2.07 -7.47 11.59
N ALA A 427 -1.50 -8.66 11.67
CA ALA A 427 -2.05 -9.84 11.00
C ALA A 427 -3.43 -10.22 11.58
N LEU A 428 -3.62 -10.04 12.89
CA LEU A 428 -4.90 -10.26 13.56
C LEU A 428 -5.93 -9.16 13.25
N SER A 429 -5.51 -7.92 13.03
CA SER A 429 -6.41 -6.79 12.71
C SER A 429 -6.85 -6.77 11.25
N VAL A 430 -6.01 -7.19 10.29
CA VAL A 430 -6.42 -7.32 8.88
C VAL A 430 -7.23 -8.61 8.67
N ALA A 431 -7.03 -9.65 9.51
CA ALA A 431 -7.88 -10.84 9.53
C ALA A 431 -9.30 -10.59 10.06
N GLN A 432 -9.60 -9.38 10.55
CA GLN A 432 -10.97 -8.99 10.94
C GLN A 432 -11.81 -8.44 9.78
N ALA A 433 -11.28 -8.38 8.55
CA ALA A 433 -12.14 -8.24 7.38
C ALA A 433 -13.06 -9.46 7.32
N PHE A 434 -14.36 -9.25 7.55
CA PHE A 434 -15.34 -10.33 7.63
C PHE A 434 -15.25 -11.22 6.40
N GLN A 435 -15.05 -12.52 6.60
CA GLN A 435 -15.01 -13.45 5.49
C GLN A 435 -16.34 -13.39 4.73
N LEU A 436 -16.27 -12.96 3.47
CA LEU A 436 -17.37 -13.08 2.54
C LEU A 436 -17.68 -14.56 2.34
N SER A 437 -18.97 -14.89 2.23
CA SER A 437 -19.41 -16.23 1.84
C SER A 437 -18.72 -16.68 0.55
N GLU A 438 -18.44 -17.97 0.36
CA GLU A 438 -17.94 -18.47 -0.94
C GLU A 438 -18.97 -18.31 -2.07
N GLU A 439 -20.25 -18.23 -1.70
CA GLU A 439 -21.36 -18.07 -2.62
C GLU A 439 -21.71 -16.61 -2.85
N ARG A 440 -22.29 -16.33 -4.01
CA ARG A 440 -22.75 -15.02 -4.45
C ARG A 440 -24.20 -15.13 -4.90
N ILE A 441 -25.04 -14.19 -4.47
CA ILE A 441 -26.40 -14.04 -4.98
C ILE A 441 -26.36 -12.99 -6.08
N VAL A 442 -26.95 -13.28 -7.24
CA VAL A 442 -27.12 -12.30 -8.32
C VAL A 442 -28.60 -11.98 -8.47
N PHE A 443 -28.94 -10.69 -8.47
CA PHE A 443 -30.25 -10.19 -8.88
C PHE A 443 -30.12 -9.57 -10.27
N GLN A 444 -30.85 -10.13 -11.24
CA GLN A 444 -30.92 -9.58 -12.58
C GLN A 444 -32.07 -8.59 -12.69
N THR A 445 -31.78 -7.37 -13.14
CA THR A 445 -32.78 -6.30 -13.30
C THR A 445 -32.67 -5.66 -14.69
N GLU A 446 -33.66 -4.85 -15.08
CA GLU A 446 -33.61 -4.13 -16.37
C GLU A 446 -32.55 -3.03 -16.41
N TRP A 447 -32.06 -2.61 -15.23
CA TRP A 447 -31.10 -1.51 -15.08
C TRP A 447 -29.66 -2.00 -14.94
N GLY A 448 -29.46 -3.31 -14.81
CA GLY A 448 -28.18 -3.98 -14.59
C GLY A 448 -28.28 -5.06 -13.53
N ASP A 449 -27.24 -5.89 -13.43
CA ASP A 449 -27.18 -6.94 -12.43
C ASP A 449 -26.65 -6.37 -11.10
N LEU A 450 -27.08 -6.96 -9.98
CA LEU A 450 -26.57 -6.72 -8.64
C LEU A 450 -26.02 -8.02 -8.09
N GLN A 451 -24.74 -8.04 -7.73
CA GLN A 451 -24.10 -9.18 -7.11
C GLN A 451 -23.87 -8.92 -5.63
N LEU A 452 -24.39 -9.81 -4.79
CA LEU A 452 -24.36 -9.73 -3.35
C LEU A 452 -23.44 -10.83 -2.78
N ALA A 453 -22.63 -10.46 -1.81
CA ALA A 453 -21.87 -11.38 -0.97
C ALA A 453 -22.30 -11.22 0.48
N LEU A 454 -22.31 -12.31 1.24
CA LEU A 454 -22.87 -12.36 2.58
C LEU A 454 -21.77 -12.46 3.64
N TYR A 455 -22.11 -12.13 4.89
CA TYR A 455 -21.22 -12.23 6.05
C TYR A 455 -21.69 -13.32 7.05
N PRO A 456 -21.43 -14.62 6.78
CA PRO A 456 -21.87 -15.71 7.64
C PRO A 456 -21.40 -15.60 9.10
N GLU A 457 -20.25 -14.97 9.34
CA GLU A 457 -19.70 -14.77 10.69
C GLU A 457 -20.33 -13.59 11.44
N VAL A 458 -20.98 -12.67 10.73
CA VAL A 458 -21.63 -11.49 11.34
C VAL A 458 -23.07 -11.80 11.70
N ALA A 459 -23.80 -12.45 10.79
CA ALA A 459 -25.23 -12.70 10.92
C ALA A 459 -25.59 -14.10 10.37
N PRO A 460 -25.12 -15.18 11.01
CA PRO A 460 -25.26 -16.55 10.51
C PRO A 460 -26.70 -16.96 10.20
N GLU A 461 -27.67 -16.60 11.05
CA GLU A 461 -29.07 -17.00 10.85
C GLU A 461 -29.71 -16.22 9.70
N THR A 462 -29.47 -14.92 9.65
CA THR A 462 -29.90 -14.05 8.55
C THR A 462 -29.33 -14.50 7.22
N VAL A 463 -28.03 -14.80 7.17
CA VAL A 463 -27.34 -15.26 5.96
C VAL A 463 -27.90 -16.59 5.48
N ALA A 464 -28.09 -17.56 6.38
CA ALA A 464 -28.66 -18.86 6.03
C ALA A 464 -30.07 -18.71 5.41
N HIS A 465 -30.90 -17.86 6.00
CA HIS A 465 -32.26 -17.61 5.53
C HIS A 465 -32.30 -16.92 4.16
N ILE A 466 -31.60 -15.80 3.98
CA ILE A 466 -31.58 -15.04 2.71
C ILE A 466 -30.97 -15.85 1.58
N LEU A 467 -29.88 -16.57 1.85
CA LEU A 467 -29.23 -17.44 0.88
C LEU A 467 -30.15 -18.58 0.43
N GLN A 468 -30.90 -19.17 1.36
CA GLN A 468 -31.84 -20.23 1.04
C GLN A 468 -33.02 -19.70 0.21
N LEU A 469 -33.56 -18.52 0.54
CA LEU A 469 -34.57 -17.85 -0.28
C LEU A 469 -34.06 -17.59 -1.70
N ALA A 470 -32.83 -17.09 -1.85
CA ALA A 470 -32.23 -16.85 -3.15
C ALA A 470 -32.04 -18.15 -3.96
N ARG A 471 -31.55 -19.24 -3.33
CA ARG A 471 -31.41 -20.56 -3.98
C ARG A 471 -32.73 -21.13 -4.47
N LEU A 472 -33.81 -20.90 -3.72
CA LEU A 472 -35.16 -21.33 -4.08
C LEU A 472 -35.80 -20.41 -5.13
N GLY A 473 -35.12 -19.34 -5.58
CA GLY A 473 -35.68 -18.34 -6.49
C GLY A 473 -36.77 -17.47 -5.85
N GLY A 474 -36.71 -17.31 -4.51
CA GLY A 474 -37.64 -16.52 -3.70
C GLY A 474 -37.67 -15.04 -4.06
N TYR A 475 -36.60 -14.51 -4.67
CA TYR A 475 -36.57 -13.12 -5.16
C TYR A 475 -37.00 -12.96 -6.62
N ASN A 476 -37.21 -14.05 -7.37
CA ASN A 476 -37.68 -13.96 -8.76
C ASN A 476 -39.03 -13.26 -8.82
N SER A 477 -39.20 -12.32 -9.74
CA SER A 477 -40.39 -11.46 -9.91
C SER A 477 -40.70 -10.53 -8.74
N ASN A 478 -39.84 -10.48 -7.72
CA ASN A 478 -39.90 -9.50 -6.64
C ASN A 478 -39.35 -8.14 -7.12
N HIS A 479 -39.35 -7.10 -6.29
CA HIS A 479 -38.91 -5.77 -6.70
C HIS A 479 -38.34 -4.94 -5.55
N PHE A 480 -37.64 -3.87 -5.89
CA PHE A 480 -37.33 -2.80 -4.94
C PHE A 480 -38.52 -1.84 -4.87
N PHE A 481 -39.24 -1.84 -3.75
CA PHE A 481 -40.42 -1.01 -3.57
C PHE A 481 -40.07 0.39 -3.06
N ARG A 482 -38.92 0.55 -2.39
CA ARG A 482 -38.43 1.82 -1.87
C ARG A 482 -37.03 2.11 -2.39
N VAL A 483 -36.81 3.31 -2.91
CA VAL A 483 -35.49 3.85 -3.24
C VAL A 483 -35.40 5.29 -2.74
N ASP A 484 -34.63 5.47 -1.68
CA ASP A 484 -34.43 6.76 -1.01
C ASP A 484 -33.00 7.22 -1.27
N LYS A 485 -32.85 8.22 -2.14
CA LYS A 485 -31.55 8.67 -2.67
C LYS A 485 -30.59 9.05 -1.55
N GLY A 486 -29.39 8.48 -1.58
CA GLY A 486 -28.36 8.65 -0.55
C GLY A 486 -28.61 7.88 0.74
N PHE A 487 -29.72 7.15 0.87
CA PHE A 487 -30.07 6.38 2.07
C PHE A 487 -30.18 4.88 1.81
N VAL A 488 -31.28 4.37 1.23
CA VAL A 488 -31.49 2.92 1.03
C VAL A 488 -32.31 2.58 -0.22
N ALA A 489 -31.98 1.46 -0.85
CA ALA A 489 -32.85 0.76 -1.79
C ALA A 489 -33.36 -0.54 -1.13
N GLN A 490 -34.67 -0.68 -0.92
CA GLN A 490 -35.25 -1.77 -0.14
C GLN A 490 -36.09 -2.71 -1.00
N THR A 491 -35.82 -4.01 -0.86
CA THR A 491 -36.57 -5.10 -1.48
C THR A 491 -37.92 -5.30 -0.78
N ALA A 492 -38.96 -5.60 -1.54
CA ALA A 492 -40.26 -5.94 -0.95
C ALA A 492 -40.19 -7.32 -0.28
N ASP A 493 -41.06 -7.55 0.68
CA ASP A 493 -41.22 -8.87 1.29
C ASP A 493 -41.64 -9.89 0.21
N VAL A 494 -40.99 -11.04 0.19
CA VAL A 494 -41.14 -12.11 -0.81
C VAL A 494 -42.59 -12.61 -0.90
N ALA A 495 -43.36 -12.65 0.20
CA ALA A 495 -44.76 -13.09 0.14
C ALA A 495 -45.67 -12.10 -0.58
N SER A 496 -45.38 -10.80 -0.49
CA SER A 496 -46.28 -9.73 -0.98
C SER A 496 -45.75 -8.98 -2.20
N GLY A 497 -44.44 -9.01 -2.45
CA GLY A 497 -43.75 -8.20 -3.44
C GLY A 497 -43.62 -8.83 -4.82
N ARG A 498 -43.93 -10.12 -4.96
CA ARG A 498 -43.79 -10.88 -6.21
C ARG A 498 -45.02 -10.76 -7.10
N THR A 499 -44.80 -10.81 -8.42
CA THR A 499 -45.91 -10.99 -9.37
C THR A 499 -46.28 -12.47 -9.55
N GLN A 500 -45.36 -13.39 -9.26
CA GLN A 500 -45.60 -14.83 -9.29
C GLN A 500 -45.77 -15.42 -7.89
N ALA A 501 -46.76 -16.31 -7.74
CA ALA A 501 -47.03 -17.01 -6.49
C ALA A 501 -45.83 -17.87 -6.04
N LEU A 502 -45.67 -18.01 -4.73
CA LEU A 502 -44.67 -18.87 -4.11
C LEU A 502 -45.05 -20.35 -4.26
N ASN A 503 -44.06 -21.19 -4.53
CA ASN A 503 -44.21 -22.64 -4.37
C ASN A 503 -44.13 -23.03 -2.88
N ALA A 504 -44.45 -24.29 -2.56
CA ALA A 504 -44.49 -24.76 -1.18
C ALA A 504 -43.15 -24.61 -0.43
N GLN A 505 -42.01 -24.83 -1.10
CA GLN A 505 -40.69 -24.69 -0.47
C GLN A 505 -40.34 -23.23 -0.23
N GLN A 506 -40.62 -22.35 -1.19
CA GLN A 506 -40.40 -20.91 -1.05
C GLN A 506 -41.26 -20.32 0.07
N LYS A 507 -42.53 -20.76 0.18
CA LYS A 507 -43.45 -20.34 1.24
C LYS A 507 -42.97 -20.79 2.62
N ALA A 508 -42.56 -22.05 2.75
CA ALA A 508 -42.04 -22.57 4.03
C ALA A 508 -40.75 -21.86 4.47
N GLU A 509 -39.91 -21.44 3.52
CA GLU A 509 -38.73 -20.64 3.84
C GLU A 509 -39.14 -19.20 4.21
N GLU A 510 -39.98 -18.53 3.43
CA GLU A 510 -40.43 -17.15 3.66
C GLU A 510 -41.12 -16.95 5.01
N GLU A 511 -41.88 -17.93 5.49
CA GLU A 511 -42.58 -17.84 6.79
C GLU A 511 -41.62 -17.81 8.00
N LYS A 512 -40.34 -18.15 7.82
CA LYS A 512 -39.34 -18.10 8.89
C LYS A 512 -39.03 -16.66 9.29
N ARG A 513 -38.66 -16.46 10.54
CA ARG A 513 -38.17 -15.17 11.05
C ARG A 513 -36.81 -15.37 11.69
N VAL A 514 -35.93 -14.39 11.50
CA VAL A 514 -34.55 -14.39 12.02
C VAL A 514 -34.38 -13.33 13.11
N PRO A 515 -33.49 -13.57 14.09
CA PRO A 515 -33.21 -12.64 15.17
C PRO A 515 -32.43 -11.40 14.70
N LEU A 516 -32.42 -10.36 15.55
CA LEU A 516 -31.54 -9.20 15.38
C LEU A 516 -30.10 -9.60 15.75
N GLU A 517 -29.23 -9.68 14.75
CA GLU A 517 -27.82 -10.06 14.87
C GLU A 517 -26.95 -8.81 14.71
N VAL A 518 -26.61 -8.16 15.84
CA VAL A 518 -25.85 -6.89 15.84
C VAL A 518 -24.51 -7.00 16.55
N ARG A 519 -23.52 -6.31 16.01
CA ARG A 519 -22.14 -6.27 16.48
C ARG A 519 -21.64 -4.83 16.57
N LYS A 520 -20.91 -4.48 17.64
CA LYS A 520 -20.41 -3.11 17.87
C LYS A 520 -19.35 -2.66 16.84
N ASP A 521 -18.64 -3.63 16.28
CA ASP A 521 -17.58 -3.45 15.29
C ASP A 521 -18.09 -3.46 13.85
N VAL A 522 -19.40 -3.61 13.62
CA VAL A 522 -20.04 -3.60 12.30
C VAL A 522 -20.98 -2.39 12.20
N LYS A 523 -20.73 -1.50 11.24
CA LYS A 523 -21.44 -0.21 11.11
C LYS A 523 -21.94 0.02 9.70
N HIS A 524 -23.05 0.75 9.58
CA HIS A 524 -23.60 1.22 8.30
C HIS A 524 -22.80 2.44 7.83
N ASP A 525 -21.51 2.27 7.57
CA ASP A 525 -20.56 3.36 7.33
C ASP A 525 -20.35 3.72 5.85
N ARG A 526 -20.87 2.90 4.94
CA ARG A 526 -20.66 3.04 3.50
C ARG A 526 -21.84 2.54 2.67
N ARG A 527 -21.79 2.85 1.38
CA ARG A 527 -22.72 2.37 0.35
C ARG A 527 -22.52 0.87 0.09
N GLY A 528 -23.61 0.17 -0.22
CA GLY A 528 -23.60 -1.22 -0.68
C GLY A 528 -23.79 -2.25 0.44
N LEU A 529 -24.02 -1.84 1.70
CA LEU A 529 -24.25 -2.78 2.80
C LEU A 529 -25.68 -3.31 2.78
N LEU A 530 -25.84 -4.60 3.07
CA LEU A 530 -27.14 -5.26 3.20
C LEU A 530 -27.61 -5.19 4.65
N SER A 531 -28.77 -4.57 4.87
CA SER A 531 -29.35 -4.32 6.17
C SER A 531 -30.74 -4.97 6.26
N MET A 532 -30.91 -5.93 7.16
CA MET A 532 -32.16 -6.69 7.28
C MET A 532 -33.30 -5.79 7.77
N ALA A 533 -34.44 -5.80 7.08
CA ALA A 533 -35.63 -5.11 7.56
C ALA A 533 -36.35 -5.97 8.60
N ARG A 534 -36.95 -5.32 9.59
CA ARG A 534 -37.72 -5.96 10.67
C ARG A 534 -38.84 -5.04 11.14
N TYR A 535 -39.80 -5.61 11.86
CA TYR A 535 -40.79 -4.88 12.66
C TYR A 535 -40.21 -4.52 14.03
N ASP A 536 -41.04 -3.99 14.93
CA ASP A 536 -40.63 -3.57 16.28
C ASP A 536 -40.06 -4.73 17.11
N ASP A 537 -40.53 -5.96 16.88
CA ASP A 537 -39.94 -7.15 17.49
C ASP A 537 -38.53 -7.41 16.90
N PRO A 538 -37.47 -7.44 17.73
CA PRO A 538 -36.12 -7.77 17.28
C PRO A 538 -36.02 -9.10 16.53
N ASN A 539 -36.90 -10.07 16.79
CA ASN A 539 -36.88 -11.40 16.17
C ASN A 539 -37.84 -11.54 14.98
N SER A 540 -38.10 -10.43 14.28
CA SER A 540 -39.06 -10.38 13.17
C SER A 540 -38.43 -10.16 11.80
N GLY A 541 -37.10 -10.32 11.67
CA GLY A 541 -36.43 -10.26 10.37
C GLY A 541 -37.03 -11.30 9.43
N GLY A 542 -37.46 -10.90 8.25
CA GLY A 542 -38.09 -11.79 7.27
C GLY A 542 -37.27 -11.84 5.99
N SER A 543 -37.94 -11.53 4.88
CA SER A 543 -37.34 -11.62 3.54
C SER A 543 -37.01 -10.26 2.89
N SER A 544 -37.51 -9.16 3.47
CA SER A 544 -37.22 -7.79 3.04
C SER A 544 -35.91 -7.30 3.64
N PHE A 545 -35.05 -6.71 2.81
CA PHE A 545 -33.83 -6.05 3.26
C PHE A 545 -33.51 -4.83 2.41
N SER A 546 -32.72 -3.93 2.99
CA SER A 546 -32.23 -2.70 2.37
C SER A 546 -30.79 -2.85 1.90
N ILE A 547 -30.45 -2.17 0.81
CA ILE A 547 -29.08 -1.93 0.36
C ILE A 547 -28.78 -0.45 0.66
N THR A 548 -27.73 -0.16 1.42
CA THR A 548 -27.36 1.23 1.72
C THR A 548 -26.89 1.97 0.47
N LEU A 549 -27.36 3.20 0.27
CA LEU A 549 -26.94 4.08 -0.82
C LEU A 549 -25.90 5.13 -0.34
N GLY A 550 -25.68 5.21 0.97
CA GLY A 550 -24.66 6.03 1.64
C GLY A 550 -24.53 5.63 3.13
N PRO A 551 -23.67 6.30 3.92
CA PRO A 551 -23.54 6.05 5.35
C PRO A 551 -24.85 6.30 6.11
N ALA A 552 -25.25 5.37 6.97
CA ALA A 552 -26.51 5.39 7.73
C ALA A 552 -26.31 5.00 9.21
N PRO A 553 -25.50 5.74 9.99
CA PRO A 553 -25.14 5.38 11.37
C PRO A 553 -26.33 5.29 12.33
N HIS A 554 -27.47 5.91 11.99
CA HIS A 554 -28.69 5.82 12.78
C HIS A 554 -29.35 4.42 12.74
N LEU A 555 -28.91 3.54 11.82
CA LEU A 555 -29.32 2.13 11.76
C LEU A 555 -28.43 1.21 12.60
N ASP A 556 -27.28 1.70 13.07
CA ASP A 556 -26.33 0.90 13.84
C ASP A 556 -26.96 0.35 15.12
N MET A 557 -26.62 -0.90 15.44
CA MET A 557 -27.18 -1.67 16.57
C MET A 557 -28.71 -1.86 16.54
N GLN A 558 -29.42 -1.35 15.52
CA GLN A 558 -30.87 -1.48 15.38
C GLN A 558 -31.26 -2.44 14.25
N TYR A 559 -30.41 -2.61 13.24
CA TYR A 559 -30.64 -3.48 12.09
C TYR A 559 -29.40 -4.35 11.81
N THR A 560 -29.64 -5.61 11.47
CA THR A 560 -28.60 -6.60 11.17
C THR A 560 -27.92 -6.27 9.85
N ILE A 561 -26.60 -6.05 9.86
CA ILE A 561 -25.80 -6.04 8.64
C ILE A 561 -25.39 -7.48 8.33
N PHE A 562 -25.71 -7.99 7.15
CA PHE A 562 -25.49 -9.41 6.81
C PHE A 562 -24.76 -9.64 5.48
N GLY A 563 -24.33 -8.59 4.79
CA GLY A 563 -23.56 -8.70 3.56
C GLY A 563 -23.29 -7.36 2.90
N GLU A 564 -22.74 -7.42 1.69
CA GLU A 564 -22.53 -6.24 0.85
C GLU A 564 -22.68 -6.55 -0.65
N VAL A 565 -22.86 -5.49 -1.44
CA VAL A 565 -22.85 -5.52 -2.91
C VAL A 565 -21.40 -5.58 -3.39
N THR A 566 -21.03 -6.66 -4.06
CA THR A 566 -19.69 -6.86 -4.64
C THR A 566 -19.58 -6.43 -6.09
N ASP A 567 -20.69 -6.39 -6.81
CA ASP A 567 -20.78 -5.86 -8.19
C ASP A 567 -22.16 -5.26 -8.43
N GLY A 568 -22.25 -4.22 -9.27
CA GLY A 568 -23.49 -3.51 -9.58
C GLY A 568 -23.71 -2.18 -8.84
N LEU A 569 -22.66 -1.53 -8.31
CA LEU A 569 -22.78 -0.15 -7.82
C LEU A 569 -23.31 0.85 -8.86
N PRO A 570 -22.95 0.76 -10.16
CA PRO A 570 -23.57 1.57 -11.21
C PRO A 570 -25.07 1.29 -11.37
N THR A 571 -25.52 0.05 -11.15
CA THR A 571 -26.94 -0.31 -11.15
C THR A 571 -27.67 0.43 -10.03
N LEU A 572 -27.10 0.49 -8.83
CA LEU A 572 -27.67 1.28 -7.72
C LEU A 572 -27.69 2.78 -8.02
N ALA A 573 -26.71 3.32 -8.75
CA ALA A 573 -26.71 4.73 -9.15
C ALA A 573 -27.90 5.03 -10.09
N LYS A 574 -28.18 4.13 -11.04
CA LYS A 574 -29.38 4.22 -11.88
C LYS A 574 -30.67 4.12 -11.06
N PHE A 575 -30.68 3.34 -9.98
CA PHE A 575 -31.82 3.32 -9.05
C PHE A 575 -32.07 4.70 -8.44
N GLU A 576 -31.04 5.46 -8.12
CA GLU A 576 -31.17 6.79 -7.50
C GLU A 576 -31.53 7.92 -8.46
N GLU A 577 -31.29 7.72 -9.75
CA GLU A 577 -31.62 8.69 -10.80
C GLU A 577 -33.07 8.59 -11.28
N MET A 578 -33.76 7.48 -10.96
CA MET A 578 -35.13 7.30 -11.42
C MET A 578 -36.11 8.24 -10.71
N PRO A 579 -37.17 8.69 -11.40
CA PRO A 579 -38.23 9.44 -10.76
C PRO A 579 -38.88 8.64 -9.62
N THR A 580 -39.13 9.29 -8.50
CA THR A 580 -39.78 8.66 -7.32
C THR A 580 -40.99 9.47 -6.86
N THR A 581 -41.94 8.80 -6.21
CA THR A 581 -43.10 9.41 -5.56
C THR A 581 -43.06 9.11 -4.06
N LYS A 582 -43.59 10.01 -3.23
CA LYS A 582 -43.65 9.79 -1.78
C LYS A 582 -45.02 9.27 -1.38
N SER A 583 -45.05 8.19 -0.61
CA SER A 583 -46.24 7.64 0.04
C SER A 583 -45.93 7.39 1.52
N GLY A 584 -46.41 8.29 2.39
CA GLY A 584 -46.00 8.29 3.81
C GLY A 584 -44.49 8.48 3.98
N ILE A 585 -43.85 7.59 4.73
CA ILE A 585 -42.39 7.57 4.94
C ILE A 585 -41.63 6.90 3.79
N PHE A 586 -42.32 6.31 2.80
CA PHE A 586 -41.70 5.57 1.72
C PHE A 586 -41.50 6.43 0.48
N VAL A 587 -40.30 6.33 -0.11
CA VAL A 587 -39.94 6.91 -1.41
C VAL A 587 -40.02 5.79 -2.44
N MET A 588 -41.09 5.75 -3.20
CA MET A 588 -41.42 4.66 -4.14
C MET A 588 -40.92 5.01 -5.55
N PRO A 589 -40.17 4.14 -6.22
CA PRO A 589 -39.87 4.27 -7.65
C PRO A 589 -41.12 4.48 -8.52
N ALA A 590 -41.07 5.40 -9.48
CA ALA A 590 -42.15 5.58 -10.45
C ALA A 590 -42.29 4.39 -11.42
N GLN A 591 -41.20 3.64 -11.61
CA GLN A 591 -41.17 2.39 -12.38
C GLN A 591 -40.83 1.24 -11.46
N ARG A 592 -41.48 0.09 -11.64
CA ARG A 592 -41.22 -1.12 -10.85
C ARG A 592 -39.81 -1.62 -11.13
N VAL A 593 -38.93 -1.54 -10.14
CA VAL A 593 -37.57 -2.08 -10.23
C VAL A 593 -37.59 -3.58 -9.96
N GLU A 594 -37.98 -4.35 -10.97
CA GLU A 594 -38.19 -5.80 -10.85
C GLU A 594 -36.87 -6.59 -10.86
N ILE A 595 -36.78 -7.55 -9.94
CA ILE A 595 -35.79 -8.62 -9.93
C ILE A 595 -36.31 -9.73 -10.84
N ARG A 596 -35.93 -9.69 -12.12
CA ARG A 596 -36.37 -10.65 -13.14
C ARG A 596 -35.98 -12.07 -12.77
N SER A 597 -34.76 -12.24 -12.25
CA SER A 597 -34.26 -13.52 -11.76
C SER A 597 -33.29 -13.31 -10.59
N SER A 598 -33.20 -14.34 -9.75
CA SER A 598 -32.22 -14.47 -8.69
C SER A 598 -31.59 -15.86 -8.78
N TYR A 599 -30.25 -15.92 -8.71
CA TYR A 599 -29.52 -17.18 -8.69
C TYR A 599 -28.28 -17.08 -7.82
N VAL A 600 -27.78 -18.25 -7.40
CA VAL A 600 -26.61 -18.37 -6.54
C VAL A 600 -25.51 -19.11 -7.28
N TYR A 601 -24.29 -18.59 -7.24
CA TYR A 601 -23.12 -19.25 -7.83
C TYR A 601 -21.89 -19.18 -6.93
N ARG A 602 -20.91 -20.03 -7.20
CA ARG A 602 -19.58 -20.00 -6.57
C ARG A 602 -18.54 -19.60 -7.61
N PRO A 603 -17.83 -18.47 -7.44
CA PRO A 603 -16.83 -18.00 -8.41
C PRO A 603 -15.76 -19.05 -8.76
N ASP A 604 -15.32 -19.85 -7.79
CA ASP A 604 -14.23 -20.82 -7.96
C ASP A 604 -14.63 -22.14 -8.65
N ALA A 605 -15.94 -22.39 -8.83
CA ALA A 605 -16.42 -23.62 -9.43
C ALA A 605 -16.33 -23.61 -10.97
N GLN A 606 -16.36 -22.43 -11.61
CA GLN A 606 -16.32 -22.33 -13.08
C GLN A 606 -14.93 -22.53 -13.69
N VAL A 607 -13.86 -22.22 -12.94
CA VAL A 607 -12.47 -22.41 -13.42
C VAL A 607 -12.13 -23.90 -13.60
N LYS A 608 -12.77 -24.81 -12.85
CA LYS A 608 -12.53 -26.26 -12.98
C LYS A 608 -13.25 -26.92 -14.16
N LEU A 609 -14.28 -26.28 -14.73
CA LEU A 609 -15.03 -26.83 -15.87
C LEU A 609 -14.53 -26.34 -17.24
N ALA A 610 -13.82 -25.21 -17.29
CA ALA A 610 -13.18 -24.71 -18.50
C ALA A 610 -11.86 -25.44 -18.87
N HIS A 611 -11.40 -26.36 -18.01
CA HIS A 611 -10.18 -27.16 -18.19
C HIS A 611 -10.44 -28.66 -18.38
N ARG A 612 -11.60 -29.05 -18.95
CA ARG A 612 -11.84 -30.42 -19.42
C ARG A 612 -12.16 -30.47 -20.90
#